data_AF-D4KCD4-F1
#
_entry.id   AF-D4KCD4-F1
#
_cell.length_a   1.000
_cell.length_b   1.000
_cell.length_c   1.000
_cell.angle_alpha   90.00
_cell.angle_beta   90.00
_cell.angle_gamma   90.00
#
_symmetry.space_group_name_H-M   'P 1'
#
loop_
_entity.id
_entity.type
_entity.pdbx_description
1 polymer ?
#
loop_
_entity_poly.entity_id
_entity_poly.type
_entity_poly.pdbx_seq_one_letter_code
_entity_poly.pdbx_strand_id
1 'polypeptide(L)'
;MELTRKCKICGKNIFIERDRSTFFYDKTGFYHKDCFVEKKKNQKRPWTDDLLRAFFDKVNDTTDKKVDDLLSKKREQDHNRELAHIKQEEKKILFDHIRDIYAPAVVPGSFYSKLTQLISGNYYKYRGSIPPLELYDMWVLAKPRLDKIIAEKEAKGCDMSQRWNYDLAVLLAQYPSYLERKERLASIRSESEDKTKENLTETVLKRMKTAPKQSKNENEIDISAILDEI
;
A
#
# COMPACT_ATOMS: atom_id res chain seq x y z
N MET A 1 -5.21 -15.46 2.86
CA MET A 1 -5.93 -16.58 3.52
C MET A 1 -7.23 -16.81 2.77
N GLU A 2 -7.55 -18.04 2.37
CA GLU A 2 -8.75 -18.33 1.57
C GLU A 2 -10.04 -18.11 2.36
N LEU A 3 -11.06 -17.51 1.74
CA LEU A 3 -12.35 -17.25 2.41
C LEU A 3 -13.16 -18.55 2.52
N THR A 4 -13.36 -19.01 3.75
CA THR A 4 -14.10 -20.25 4.03
C THR A 4 -15.34 -20.03 4.89
N ARG A 5 -16.35 -20.88 4.69
CA ARG A 5 -17.55 -20.98 5.54
C ARG A 5 -17.85 -22.44 5.83
N LYS A 6 -18.57 -22.71 6.93
CA LYS A 6 -18.98 -24.09 7.25
C LYS A 6 -20.37 -24.39 6.70
N CYS A 7 -20.49 -25.54 6.05
CA CYS A 7 -21.79 -26.08 5.69
C CYS A 7 -22.60 -26.37 6.96
N LYS A 8 -23.85 -25.88 7.02
CA LYS A 8 -24.73 -26.08 8.18
C LYS A 8 -25.27 -27.51 8.32
N ILE A 9 -25.11 -28.38 7.32
CA ILE A 9 -25.53 -29.78 7.37
C ILE A 9 -24.37 -30.68 7.80
N CYS A 10 -23.28 -30.69 7.03
CA CYS A 10 -22.16 -31.61 7.27
C CYS A 10 -21.00 -30.99 8.07
N GLY A 11 -21.02 -29.69 8.35
CA GLY A 11 -19.97 -28.99 9.11
C GLY A 11 -18.64 -28.78 8.35
N LYS A 12 -18.47 -29.38 7.17
CA LYS A 12 -17.27 -29.25 6.33
C LYS A 12 -17.14 -27.85 5.75
N ASN A 13 -15.91 -27.49 5.38
CA ASN A 13 -15.60 -26.19 4.80
C ASN A 13 -16.11 -26.08 3.36
N ILE A 14 -16.62 -24.91 3.03
CA ILE A 14 -16.98 -24.41 1.71
C ILE A 14 -15.97 -23.33 1.36
N PHE A 15 -15.29 -23.45 0.22
CA PHE A 15 -14.36 -22.43 -0.26
C PHE A 15 -15.09 -21.45 -1.17
N ILE A 16 -15.40 -20.26 -0.63
CA ILE A 16 -16.32 -19.29 -1.27
C ILE A 16 -15.83 -18.85 -2.66
N GLU A 17 -14.52 -18.80 -2.86
CA GLU A 17 -13.89 -18.36 -4.12
C GLU A 17 -13.85 -19.47 -5.18
N ARG A 18 -13.68 -20.74 -4.78
CA ARG A 18 -13.51 -21.87 -5.70
C ARG A 18 -14.83 -22.58 -6.00
N ASP A 19 -15.69 -22.70 -5.01
CA ASP A 19 -16.78 -23.66 -5.01
C ASP A 19 -18.13 -23.04 -5.38
N ARG A 20 -18.15 -21.87 -6.03
CA ARG A 20 -19.36 -21.01 -6.23
C ARG A 20 -20.59 -21.76 -6.74
N SER A 21 -20.42 -22.77 -7.58
CA SER A 21 -21.52 -23.56 -8.15
C SER A 21 -22.06 -24.65 -7.22
N THR A 22 -21.30 -25.07 -6.21
CA THR A 22 -21.58 -26.25 -5.37
C THR A 22 -22.21 -25.92 -4.02
N PHE A 23 -22.36 -24.64 -3.68
CA PHE A 23 -23.00 -24.18 -2.45
C PHE A 23 -24.07 -23.13 -2.72
N PHE A 24 -24.85 -22.83 -1.69
CA PHE A 24 -25.73 -21.66 -1.65
C PHE A 24 -25.77 -21.08 -0.24
N TYR A 25 -26.25 -19.83 -0.15
CA TYR A 25 -26.55 -19.17 1.11
C TYR A 25 -28.07 -19.07 1.27
N ASP A 26 -28.54 -19.50 2.44
CA ASP A 26 -29.89 -19.23 2.92
C ASP A 26 -29.80 -18.40 4.20
N LYS A 27 -30.91 -17.80 4.65
CA LYS A 27 -31.02 -16.93 5.83
C LYS A 27 -30.27 -17.46 7.07
N THR A 28 -30.15 -18.78 7.18
CA THR A 28 -29.55 -19.50 8.31
C THR A 28 -28.05 -19.79 8.15
N GLY A 29 -27.49 -19.70 6.94
CA GLY A 29 -26.07 -19.93 6.66
C GLY A 29 -25.79 -20.56 5.31
N PHE A 30 -24.57 -21.07 5.15
CA PHE A 30 -24.08 -21.70 3.93
C PHE A 30 -24.32 -23.21 3.93
N TYR A 31 -24.60 -23.75 2.75
CA TYR A 31 -24.92 -25.16 2.53
C TYR A 31 -24.27 -25.66 1.25
N HIS A 32 -23.68 -26.86 1.25
CA HIS A 32 -23.43 -27.56 0.00
C HIS A 32 -24.77 -27.93 -0.63
N LYS A 33 -24.89 -27.79 -1.95
CA LYS A 33 -26.08 -28.17 -2.70
C LYS A 33 -26.37 -29.65 -2.52
N ASP A 34 -25.35 -30.51 -2.62
CA ASP A 34 -25.49 -31.97 -2.49
C ASP A 34 -26.00 -32.37 -1.10
N CYS A 35 -25.41 -31.83 -0.03
CA CYS A 35 -25.88 -32.09 1.34
C CYS A 35 -27.34 -31.68 1.55
N PHE A 36 -27.77 -30.58 0.92
CA PHE A 36 -29.15 -30.12 0.99
C PHE A 36 -30.10 -31.03 0.20
N VAL A 37 -29.72 -31.42 -1.02
CA VAL A 37 -30.48 -32.35 -1.86
C VAL A 37 -30.67 -33.69 -1.16
N GLU A 38 -29.60 -34.30 -0.65
CA GLU A 38 -29.66 -35.57 0.10
C GLU A 38 -30.60 -35.46 1.31
N LYS A 39 -30.45 -34.39 2.10
CA LYS A 39 -31.31 -34.17 3.27
C LYS A 39 -32.78 -34.01 2.88
N LYS A 40 -33.09 -33.42 1.73
CA LYS A 40 -34.47 -33.17 1.27
C LYS A 40 -35.09 -34.40 0.60
N LYS A 41 -34.30 -35.21 -0.10
CA LYS A 41 -34.75 -36.48 -0.68
C LYS A 41 -34.99 -37.56 0.38
N ASN A 42 -34.25 -37.54 1.49
CA ASN A 42 -34.39 -38.51 2.59
C ASN A 42 -35.46 -38.15 3.64
N GLN A 43 -36.29 -37.14 3.41
CA GLN A 43 -37.37 -36.77 4.32
C GLN A 43 -38.63 -37.61 4.13
N LYS A 44 -39.49 -37.68 5.16
CA LYS A 44 -40.80 -38.37 5.08
C LYS A 44 -41.65 -37.94 3.87
N ARG A 45 -41.48 -36.69 3.42
CA ARG A 45 -42.03 -36.15 2.17
C ARG A 45 -40.85 -35.62 1.34
N PRO A 46 -40.30 -36.46 0.43
CA PRO A 46 -39.19 -36.07 -0.42
C PRO A 46 -39.54 -34.89 -1.31
N TRP A 47 -38.55 -34.04 -1.60
CA TRP A 47 -38.70 -32.98 -2.60
C TRP A 47 -38.47 -33.54 -4.01
N THR A 48 -39.26 -33.08 -4.98
CA THR A 48 -39.04 -33.34 -6.41
C THR A 48 -37.88 -32.50 -6.94
N ASP A 49 -37.31 -32.92 -8.08
CA ASP A 49 -36.21 -32.18 -8.71
C ASP A 49 -36.64 -30.78 -9.17
N ASP A 50 -37.89 -30.61 -9.60
CA ASP A 50 -38.43 -29.28 -9.97
C ASP A 50 -38.53 -28.34 -8.78
N LEU A 51 -38.92 -28.86 -7.61
CA LEU A 51 -38.99 -28.07 -6.38
C LEU A 51 -37.58 -27.65 -5.92
N LEU A 52 -36.60 -28.54 -6.07
CA LEU A 52 -35.19 -28.23 -5.78
C LEU A 52 -34.63 -27.18 -6.73
N ARG A 53 -34.91 -27.28 -8.03
CA ARG A 53 -34.51 -26.27 -9.03
C ARG A 53 -35.11 -24.90 -8.72
N ALA A 54 -36.42 -24.82 -8.54
CA ALA A 54 -37.11 -23.57 -8.20
C ALA A 54 -36.58 -22.94 -6.89
N PHE A 55 -36.20 -23.78 -5.92
CA PHE A 55 -35.56 -23.31 -4.71
C PHE A 55 -34.18 -22.72 -4.97
N PHE A 56 -33.32 -23.41 -5.74
CA PHE A 56 -31.98 -22.91 -6.07
C PHE A 56 -32.04 -21.62 -6.87
N ASP A 57 -32.92 -21.52 -7.86
CA ASP A 57 -33.11 -20.30 -8.65
C ASP A 57 -33.47 -19.10 -7.77
N LYS A 58 -34.30 -19.32 -6.74
CA LYS A 58 -34.67 -18.29 -5.76
C LYS A 58 -33.50 -17.84 -4.88
N VAL A 59 -32.60 -18.75 -4.49
CA VAL A 59 -31.50 -18.44 -3.55
C VAL A 59 -30.20 -18.04 -4.27
N ASN A 60 -30.08 -18.24 -5.57
CA ASN A 60 -28.87 -17.91 -6.34
C ASN A 60 -28.53 -16.42 -6.23
N ASP A 61 -29.47 -15.51 -6.53
CA ASP A 61 -29.24 -14.05 -6.41
C ASP A 61 -28.84 -13.64 -4.99
N THR A 62 -29.51 -14.20 -3.97
CA THR A 62 -29.14 -13.92 -2.57
C THR A 62 -27.78 -14.49 -2.19
N THR A 63 -27.39 -15.61 -2.80
CA THR A 63 -26.08 -16.23 -2.61
C THR A 63 -25.01 -15.36 -3.23
N ASP A 64 -25.18 -14.94 -4.48
CA ASP A 64 -24.22 -14.11 -5.20
C ASP A 64 -23.98 -12.79 -4.48
N LYS A 65 -25.06 -12.08 -4.10
CA LYS A 65 -24.97 -10.86 -3.28
C LYS A 65 -24.20 -11.09 -1.99
N LYS A 66 -24.44 -12.23 -1.32
CA LYS A 66 -23.76 -12.54 -0.07
C LYS A 66 -22.28 -12.87 -0.27
N VAL A 67 -21.95 -13.58 -1.35
CA VAL A 67 -20.58 -13.89 -1.74
C VAL A 67 -19.83 -12.60 -2.05
N ASP A 68 -20.41 -11.70 -2.83
CA ASP A 68 -19.80 -10.43 -3.21
C ASP A 68 -19.56 -9.50 -2.00
N ASP A 69 -20.52 -9.43 -1.06
CA ASP A 69 -20.35 -8.74 0.24
C ASP A 69 -19.13 -9.28 1.01
N LEU A 70 -19.02 -10.61 1.12
CA LEU A 70 -17.92 -11.24 1.84
C LEU A 70 -16.57 -11.02 1.16
N LEU A 71 -16.52 -11.09 -0.17
CA LEU A 71 -15.30 -10.86 -0.93
C LEU A 71 -14.85 -9.40 -0.88
N SER A 72 -15.79 -8.45 -0.94
CA SER A 72 -15.49 -7.02 -0.79
C SER A 72 -14.87 -6.73 0.58
N LYS A 73 -15.50 -7.22 1.67
CA LYS A 73 -14.96 -7.09 3.03
C LYS A 73 -13.58 -7.71 3.20
N LYS A 74 -13.36 -8.88 2.59
CA LYS A 74 -12.04 -9.52 2.62
C LYS A 74 -10.99 -8.68 1.88
N ARG A 75 -11.31 -8.15 0.69
CA ARG A 75 -10.40 -7.27 -0.05
C ARG A 75 -10.02 -6.02 0.76
N GLU A 76 -11.00 -5.38 1.38
CA GLU A 76 -10.75 -4.22 2.25
C GLU A 76 -9.86 -4.58 3.44
N GLN A 77 -10.10 -5.72 4.08
CA GLN A 77 -9.29 -6.20 5.19
C GLN A 77 -7.85 -6.50 4.76
N ASP A 78 -7.68 -7.19 3.63
CA ASP A 78 -6.36 -7.53 3.09
C ASP A 78 -5.58 -6.26 2.71
N HIS A 79 -6.24 -5.29 2.05
CA HIS A 79 -5.66 -3.99 1.73
C HIS A 79 -5.25 -3.20 2.98
N ASN A 80 -6.11 -3.14 3.99
CA ASN A 80 -5.77 -2.47 5.25
C ASN A 80 -4.59 -3.14 5.97
N ARG A 81 -4.48 -4.46 5.89
CA ARG A 81 -3.37 -5.22 6.46
C ARG A 81 -2.06 -4.95 5.71
N GLU A 82 -2.12 -4.87 4.39
CA GLU A 82 -0.99 -4.48 3.54
C GLU A 82 -0.51 -3.06 3.86
N LEU A 83 -1.43 -2.08 3.92
CA LEU A 83 -1.11 -0.71 4.33
C LEU A 83 -0.49 -0.64 5.72
N ALA A 84 -0.98 -1.44 6.67
CA ALA A 84 -0.40 -1.53 8.01
C ALA A 84 1.02 -2.10 7.98
N HIS A 85 1.26 -3.11 7.14
CA HIS A 85 2.58 -3.69 6.93
C HIS A 85 3.56 -2.68 6.33
N ILE A 86 3.15 -1.95 5.27
CA ILE A 86 3.95 -0.89 4.66
C ILE A 86 4.34 0.16 5.71
N LYS A 87 3.38 0.69 6.46
CA LYS A 87 3.64 1.66 7.53
C LYS A 87 4.61 1.15 8.60
N GLN A 88 4.58 -0.15 8.88
CA GLN A 88 5.50 -0.76 9.83
C GLN A 88 6.92 -0.88 9.25
N GLU A 89 7.06 -1.24 7.98
CA GLU A 89 8.36 -1.31 7.32
C GLU A 89 9.00 0.08 7.17
N GLU A 90 8.22 1.11 6.83
CA GLU A 90 8.69 2.50 6.79
C GLU A 90 9.26 2.97 8.14
N LYS A 91 8.59 2.63 9.25
CA LYS A 91 9.09 2.91 10.60
C LYS A 91 10.38 2.17 10.90
N LYS A 92 10.48 0.91 10.46
CA LYS A 92 11.67 0.09 10.64
C LYS A 92 12.87 0.69 9.91
N ILE A 93 12.69 1.11 8.65
CA ILE A 93 13.73 1.82 7.87
C ILE A 93 14.26 3.04 8.64
N LEU A 94 13.36 3.90 9.14
CA LEU A 94 13.76 5.06 9.93
C LEU A 94 14.53 4.66 11.21
N PHE A 95 14.01 3.71 12.00
CA PHE A 95 14.61 3.36 13.29
C PHE A 95 15.94 2.62 13.15
N ASP A 96 16.08 1.76 12.14
CA ASP A 96 17.34 1.13 11.78
C ASP A 96 18.35 2.20 11.36
N HIS A 97 17.96 3.16 10.51
CA HIS A 97 18.83 4.27 10.12
C HIS A 97 19.31 5.11 11.32
N ILE A 98 18.42 5.44 12.26
CA ILE A 98 18.78 6.17 13.48
C ILE A 98 19.77 5.37 14.32
N ARG A 99 19.52 4.07 14.52
CA ARG A 99 20.43 3.19 15.28
C ARG A 99 21.81 3.20 14.64
N ASP A 100 21.87 3.07 13.32
CA ASP A 100 23.12 2.91 12.59
C ASP A 100 23.89 4.24 12.48
N ILE A 101 23.20 5.38 12.34
CA ILE A 101 23.82 6.72 12.33
C ILE A 101 24.57 7.02 13.62
N TYR A 102 23.96 6.72 14.76
CA TYR A 102 24.50 7.12 16.05
C TYR A 102 25.34 6.02 16.70
N ALA A 103 25.54 4.88 16.06
CA ALA A 103 26.42 3.83 16.56
C ALA A 103 27.87 4.36 16.74
N PRO A 104 28.58 4.00 17.83
CA PRO A 104 28.19 3.07 18.89
C PRO A 104 27.41 3.70 20.07
N ALA A 105 27.01 4.97 19.98
CA ALA A 105 26.26 5.62 21.06
C ALA A 105 24.88 4.97 21.26
N VAL A 106 24.52 4.76 22.53
CA VAL A 106 23.22 4.16 22.88
C VAL A 106 22.14 5.23 22.81
N VAL A 107 21.28 5.15 21.80
CA VAL A 107 20.10 6.01 21.67
C VAL A 107 19.04 5.59 22.72
N PRO A 108 18.62 6.48 23.63
CA PRO A 108 17.69 6.12 24.70
C PRO A 108 16.29 5.74 24.17
N GLY A 109 15.61 4.80 24.84
CA GLY A 109 14.23 4.42 24.51
C GLY A 109 13.22 5.59 24.57
N SER A 110 13.51 6.62 25.36
CA SER A 110 12.72 7.86 25.42
C SER A 110 12.79 8.66 24.10
N PHE A 111 13.91 8.57 23.36
CA PHE A 111 14.04 9.20 22.05
C PHE A 111 13.18 8.48 20.99
N TYR A 112 13.22 7.15 20.94
CA TYR A 112 12.35 6.37 20.05
C TYR A 112 10.86 6.58 20.36
N SER A 113 10.52 6.73 21.65
CA SER A 113 9.16 7.08 22.08
C SER A 113 8.75 8.45 21.55
N LYS A 114 9.65 9.45 21.59
CA LYS A 114 9.44 10.79 21.01
C LYS A 114 9.26 10.73 19.49
N LEU A 115 10.09 9.97 18.76
CA LEU A 115 9.92 9.77 17.31
C LEU A 115 8.56 9.13 16.99
N THR A 116 8.15 8.13 17.76
CA THR A 116 6.85 7.47 17.59
C THR A 116 5.70 8.46 17.78
N GLN A 117 5.78 9.35 18.77
CA GLN A 117 4.79 10.40 19.00
C GLN A 117 4.76 11.45 17.87
N LEU A 118 5.92 11.80 17.29
CA LEU A 118 5.99 12.68 16.12
C LEU A 118 5.34 12.02 14.89
N ILE A 119 5.61 10.74 14.67
CA ILE A 119 5.01 9.98 13.56
C ILE A 119 3.50 9.87 13.72
N SER A 120 3.01 9.63 14.94
CA SER A 120 1.57 9.52 15.20
C SER A 120 0.87 10.87 15.36
N GLY A 121 1.59 11.99 15.33
CA GLY A 121 1.05 13.34 15.55
C GLY A 121 0.59 13.64 16.98
N ASN A 122 1.07 12.87 17.96
CA ASN A 122 0.69 13.00 19.38
C ASN A 122 1.76 13.71 20.21
N TYR A 123 2.81 14.26 19.60
CA TYR A 123 3.86 14.94 20.33
C TYR A 123 3.44 16.35 20.75
N TYR A 124 3.24 16.58 22.04
CA TYR A 124 2.69 17.83 22.57
C TYR A 124 3.40 19.13 22.13
N LYS A 125 4.69 19.06 21.77
CA LYS A 125 5.52 20.19 21.34
C LYS A 125 5.56 20.41 19.83
N TYR A 126 4.89 19.56 19.05
CA TYR A 126 4.91 19.62 17.60
C TYR A 126 3.50 19.36 17.05
N ARG A 127 2.99 20.29 16.25
CA ARG A 127 1.64 20.19 15.71
C ARG A 127 1.66 19.41 14.40
N GLY A 128 1.01 18.24 14.40
CA GLY A 128 0.87 17.39 13.22
C GLY A 128 1.74 16.15 13.27
N SER A 129 1.51 15.26 12.31
CA SER A 129 2.28 14.02 12.12
C SER A 129 3.33 14.18 11.03
N ILE A 130 4.48 13.54 11.20
CA ILE A 130 5.51 13.44 10.15
C ILE A 130 5.64 11.99 9.70
N PRO A 131 5.47 11.67 8.40
CA PRO A 131 5.68 10.32 7.88
C PRO A 131 7.09 9.80 8.19
N PRO A 132 7.26 8.49 8.52
CA PRO A 132 8.57 7.94 8.86
C PRO A 132 9.62 8.10 7.75
N LEU A 133 9.23 7.90 6.49
CA LEU A 133 10.15 8.06 5.35
C LEU A 133 10.56 9.51 5.12
N GLU A 134 9.69 10.48 5.37
CA GLU A 134 10.06 11.89 5.25
C GLU A 134 11.08 12.28 6.31
N LEU A 135 10.89 11.81 7.55
CA LEU A 135 11.90 11.96 8.59
C LEU A 135 13.23 11.33 8.16
N TYR A 136 13.20 10.11 7.64
CA TYR A 136 14.39 9.40 7.15
C TYR A 136 15.12 10.22 6.06
N ASP A 137 14.40 10.67 5.03
CA ASP A 137 14.97 11.46 3.94
C ASP A 137 15.64 12.74 4.45
N MET A 138 14.99 13.43 5.38
CA MET A 138 15.55 14.62 6.00
C MET A 138 16.85 14.33 6.76
N TRP A 139 16.92 13.21 7.48
CA TRP A 139 18.15 12.78 8.15
C TRP A 139 19.27 12.55 7.15
N VAL A 140 19.01 11.80 6.08
CA VAL A 140 19.97 11.52 5.02
C VAL A 140 20.49 12.81 4.39
N LEU A 141 19.60 13.73 4.03
CA LEU A 141 19.96 14.99 3.38
C LEU A 141 20.73 15.93 4.32
N ALA A 142 20.38 15.97 5.60
CA ALA A 142 21.02 16.87 6.56
C ALA A 142 22.34 16.33 7.13
N LYS A 143 22.57 15.01 7.06
CA LYS A 143 23.69 14.34 7.75
C LYS A 143 25.05 14.99 7.53
N PRO A 144 25.51 15.30 6.29
CA PRO A 144 26.84 15.87 6.08
C PRO A 144 27.00 17.24 6.75
N ARG A 145 25.94 18.06 6.72
CA ARG A 145 25.93 19.38 7.36
C ARG A 145 25.91 19.25 8.89
N LEU A 146 25.11 18.33 9.42
CA LEU A 146 25.03 18.08 10.86
C LEU A 146 26.38 17.60 11.41
N ASP A 147 27.03 16.65 10.75
CA ASP A 147 28.37 16.17 11.13
C ASP A 147 29.38 17.31 11.23
N LYS A 148 29.40 18.21 10.24
CA LYS A 148 30.30 19.37 10.25
C LYS A 148 30.03 20.29 11.44
N ILE A 149 28.76 20.60 11.72
CA ILE A 149 28.38 21.45 12.86
C ILE A 149 28.77 20.80 14.19
N ILE A 150 28.59 19.48 14.31
CA ILE A 150 28.95 18.74 15.51
C ILE A 150 30.47 18.75 15.73
N ALA A 151 31.25 18.45 14.71
CA ALA A 151 32.71 18.49 14.79
C ALA A 151 33.23 19.88 15.22
N GLU A 152 32.64 20.96 14.68
CA GLU A 152 32.98 22.33 15.08
C GLU A 152 32.59 22.65 16.54
N LYS A 153 31.50 22.06 17.06
CA LYS A 153 31.05 22.24 18.44
C LYS A 153 31.89 21.45 19.44
N GLU A 154 32.24 20.21 19.10
CA GLU A 154 33.11 19.36 19.90
C GLU A 154 34.51 19.97 20.01
N ALA A 155 35.04 20.53 18.91
CA ALA A 155 36.31 21.28 18.93
C ALA A 155 36.29 22.51 19.86
N LYS A 156 35.10 23.06 20.12
CA LYS A 156 34.89 24.17 21.08
C LYS A 156 34.57 23.69 22.50
N GLY A 157 34.65 22.38 22.76
CA GLY A 157 34.38 21.78 24.08
C GLY A 157 32.90 21.70 24.47
N CYS A 158 31.97 21.80 23.51
CA CYS A 158 30.56 21.60 23.79
C CYS A 158 30.23 20.11 23.97
N ASP A 159 29.45 19.79 25.01
CA ASP A 159 28.94 18.43 25.21
C ASP A 159 27.88 18.08 24.17
N MET A 160 28.15 17.02 23.39
CA MET A 160 27.26 16.49 22.36
C MET A 160 26.70 15.11 22.71
N SER A 161 26.68 14.75 24.00
CA SER A 161 26.13 13.49 24.50
C SER A 161 24.66 13.25 24.13
N GLN A 162 23.90 14.30 23.80
CA GLN A 162 22.52 14.20 23.30
C GLN A 162 22.38 14.61 21.83
N ARG A 163 23.38 14.31 21.00
CA ARG A 163 23.42 14.65 19.57
C ARG A 163 22.12 14.32 18.84
N TRP A 164 21.51 13.16 19.07
CA TRP A 164 20.24 12.76 18.44
C TRP A 164 19.09 13.75 18.67
N ASN A 165 19.01 14.36 19.87
CA ASN A 165 18.00 15.36 20.19
C ASN A 165 18.30 16.69 19.49
N TYR A 166 19.57 17.04 19.37
CA TYR A 166 20.01 18.23 18.66
C TYR A 166 19.71 18.11 17.16
N ASP A 167 20.15 17.01 16.54
CA ASP A 167 19.94 16.72 15.13
C ASP A 167 18.43 16.70 14.81
N LEU A 168 17.61 16.02 15.62
CA LEU A 168 16.14 16.05 15.48
C LEU A 168 15.58 17.48 15.57
N ALA A 169 16.05 18.32 16.50
CA ALA A 169 15.56 19.69 16.63
C ALA A 169 15.88 20.53 15.38
N VAL A 170 17.07 20.36 14.80
CA VAL A 170 17.46 21.02 13.56
C VAL A 170 16.56 20.55 12.41
N LEU A 171 16.28 19.25 12.30
CA LEU A 171 15.39 18.71 11.28
C LEU A 171 13.97 19.27 11.42
N LEU A 172 13.40 19.24 12.63
CA LEU A 172 12.04 19.75 12.86
C LEU A 172 11.92 21.24 12.48
N ALA A 173 12.97 22.03 12.71
CA ALA A 173 13.00 23.43 12.30
C ALA A 173 13.03 23.61 10.77
N GLN A 174 13.60 22.65 10.04
CA GLN A 174 13.72 22.65 8.58
C GLN A 174 12.54 21.98 7.86
N TYR A 175 11.67 21.28 8.59
CA TYR A 175 10.58 20.51 7.99
C TYR A 175 9.63 21.32 7.09
N PRO A 176 9.19 22.54 7.46
CA PRO A 176 8.36 23.35 6.56
C PRO A 176 9.04 23.62 5.21
N SER A 177 10.33 24.00 5.22
CA SER A 177 11.09 24.23 4.00
C SER A 177 11.36 22.96 3.20
N TYR A 178 11.45 21.80 3.87
CA TYR A 178 11.52 20.50 3.20
C TYR A 178 10.23 20.21 2.44
N LEU A 179 9.06 20.46 3.04
CA LEU A 179 7.75 20.28 2.39
C LEU A 179 7.61 21.19 1.16
N GLU A 180 7.96 22.47 1.28
CA GLU A 180 7.94 23.40 0.13
C GLU A 180 8.82 22.92 -1.04
N ARG A 181 10.00 22.37 -0.72
CA ARG A 181 10.90 21.81 -1.74
C ARG A 181 10.30 20.56 -2.38
N LYS A 182 9.72 19.67 -1.58
CA LYS A 182 9.07 18.44 -2.05
C LYS A 182 7.90 18.75 -2.97
N GLU A 183 7.07 19.72 -2.59
CA GLU A 183 5.95 20.22 -3.41
C GLU A 183 6.44 20.82 -4.72
N ARG A 184 7.46 21.68 -4.68
CA ARG A 184 8.07 22.25 -5.89
C ARG A 184 8.58 21.17 -6.85
N LEU A 185 9.24 20.13 -6.34
CA LEU A 185 9.72 19.01 -7.15
C LEU A 185 8.56 18.22 -7.77
N ALA A 186 7.46 18.03 -7.02
CA ALA A 186 6.26 17.39 -7.55
C ALA A 186 5.62 18.21 -8.68
N SER A 187 5.53 19.54 -8.54
CA SER A 187 5.03 20.43 -9.59
C SER A 187 5.88 20.36 -10.87
N ILE A 188 7.21 20.42 -10.74
CA ILE A 188 8.13 20.31 -11.88
C ILE A 188 7.98 18.97 -12.59
N ARG A 189 7.87 17.87 -11.82
CA ARG A 189 7.68 16.53 -12.39
C ARG A 189 6.36 16.44 -13.16
N SER A 190 5.26 16.93 -12.59
CA SER A 190 3.95 16.95 -13.27
C SER A 190 4.01 17.76 -14.57
N GLU A 191 4.61 18.97 -14.53
CA GLU A 191 4.79 19.80 -15.71
C GLU A 191 5.65 19.12 -16.79
N SER A 192 6.67 18.37 -16.40
CA SER A 192 7.50 17.62 -17.35
C SER A 192 6.75 16.44 -17.98
N GLU A 193 5.92 15.72 -17.21
CA GLU A 193 5.10 14.62 -17.71
C GLU A 193 4.02 15.12 -18.67
N ASP A 194 3.42 16.28 -18.38
CA ASP A 194 2.42 16.91 -19.24
C ASP A 194 3.05 17.50 -20.52
N LYS A 195 4.22 18.15 -20.42
CA LYS A 195 5.00 18.56 -21.60
C LYS A 195 5.43 17.38 -22.47
N THR A 196 5.74 16.23 -21.86
CA THR A 196 6.10 15.01 -22.60
C THR A 196 4.90 14.42 -23.32
N LYS A 197 3.71 14.41 -22.69
CA LYS A 197 2.45 13.99 -23.33
C LYS A 197 2.03 14.95 -24.44
N GLU A 198 2.12 16.26 -24.23
CA GLU A 198 1.83 17.28 -25.24
C GLU A 198 2.79 17.16 -26.42
N ASN A 199 4.11 17.06 -26.19
CA ASN A 199 5.09 16.85 -27.25
C ASN A 199 4.85 15.53 -28.01
N LEU A 200 4.46 14.45 -27.34
CA LEU A 200 4.11 13.19 -28.00
C LEU A 200 2.87 13.36 -28.90
N THR A 201 1.82 14.03 -28.42
CA THR A 201 0.62 14.30 -29.22
C THR A 201 0.91 15.22 -30.40
N GLU A 202 1.76 16.24 -30.24
CA GLU A 202 2.15 17.15 -31.32
C GLU A 202 3.04 16.45 -32.35
N THR A 203 3.93 15.56 -31.91
CA THR A 203 4.78 14.73 -32.79
C THR A 203 3.95 13.71 -33.58
N VAL A 204 2.94 13.08 -32.94
CA VAL A 204 1.99 12.19 -33.61
C VAL A 204 1.14 12.96 -34.62
N LEU A 205 0.61 14.13 -34.26
CA LEU A 205 -0.16 15.00 -35.17
C LEU A 205 0.68 15.49 -36.37
N LYS A 206 1.96 15.84 -36.16
CA LYS A 206 2.89 16.18 -37.25
C LYS A 206 3.16 14.98 -38.16
N ARG A 207 3.41 13.79 -37.60
CA ARG A 207 3.60 12.54 -38.37
C ARG A 207 2.34 12.13 -39.15
N MET A 208 1.14 12.39 -38.63
CA MET A 208 -0.12 12.14 -39.36
C MET A 208 -0.33 13.14 -40.51
N LYS A 209 0.19 14.37 -40.40
CA LYS A 209 0.12 15.40 -41.46
C LYS A 209 1.22 15.25 -42.52
N THR A 210 2.34 14.62 -42.18
CA THR A 210 3.39 14.25 -43.13
C THR A 210 3.41 12.74 -43.30
N ALA A 211 2.47 12.20 -44.06
CA ALA A 211 2.58 10.82 -44.55
C ALA A 211 3.43 10.83 -45.83
N PRO A 212 4.67 10.30 -45.85
CA PRO A 212 5.32 9.94 -47.10
C PRO A 212 4.75 8.59 -47.56
N LYS A 213 4.51 8.47 -48.88
CA LYS A 213 4.22 7.19 -49.52
C LYS A 213 5.26 6.14 -49.10
N GLN A 214 4.74 4.98 -48.68
CA GLN A 214 5.50 3.82 -48.22
C GLN A 214 6.68 3.46 -49.12
N SER A 215 7.83 3.16 -48.52
CA SER A 215 8.70 2.09 -49.00
C SER A 215 9.41 1.40 -47.83
N LYS A 216 9.51 0.07 -47.94
CA LYS A 216 9.95 -0.92 -46.95
C LYS A 216 11.39 -0.71 -46.50
N ASN A 217 11.68 -0.91 -45.21
CA ASN A 217 12.54 -2.01 -44.74
C ASN A 217 12.69 -2.01 -43.22
N GLU A 218 12.91 -3.22 -42.72
CA GLU A 218 13.09 -3.64 -41.33
C GLU A 218 14.31 -2.96 -40.69
N ASN A 219 14.16 -2.48 -39.45
CA ASN A 219 15.15 -2.66 -38.39
C ASN A 219 14.54 -2.36 -37.02
N GLU A 220 14.79 -3.30 -36.13
CA GLU A 220 14.37 -3.41 -34.74
C GLU A 220 14.81 -2.17 -33.94
N ILE A 221 13.87 -1.46 -33.31
CA ILE A 221 14.18 -0.34 -32.42
C ILE A 221 14.57 -0.93 -31.07
N ASP A 222 15.86 -0.93 -30.78
CA ASP A 222 16.43 -1.34 -29.50
C ASP A 222 16.10 -0.30 -28.41
N ILE A 223 15.16 -0.66 -27.54
CA ILE A 223 14.64 0.17 -26.44
C ILE A 223 15.68 0.35 -25.32
N SER A 224 16.80 -0.40 -25.33
CA SER A 224 17.81 -0.34 -24.27
C SER A 224 18.66 0.93 -24.28
N ALA A 225 18.69 1.71 -25.37
CA ALA A 225 19.50 2.93 -25.47
C ALA A 225 18.85 4.20 -24.88
N ILE A 226 17.59 4.13 -24.42
CA ILE A 226 16.83 5.30 -23.93
C ILE A 226 16.88 5.45 -22.40
N LEU A 227 17.37 4.43 -21.67
CA LEU A 227 17.38 4.44 -20.19
C LEU A 227 18.65 5.00 -19.54
N ASP A 228 19.68 5.37 -20.32
CA ASP A 228 20.96 5.86 -19.78
C ASP A 228 21.14 7.39 -19.82
N GLU A 229 20.13 8.15 -20.26
CA GLU A 229 20.13 9.61 -20.12
C GLU A 229 18.85 10.12 -19.44
N ILE A 230 18.93 10.13 -18.09
CA ILE A 230 18.20 10.96 -17.10
C ILE A 230 16.92 10.38 -16.47
#